data_AF-J9FLG2-F1
#
_entry.id   AF-J9FLG2-F1
#
_cell.length_a   1.000
_cell.length_b   1.000
_cell.length_c   1.000
_cell.angle_alpha   90.00
_cell.angle_beta   90.00
_cell.angle_gamma   90.00
#
_symmetry.space_group_name_H-M   'P 1'
#
loop_
_entity.id
_entity.type
_entity.pdbx_description
1 polymer ?
#
loop_
_entity_poly.entity_id
_entity_poly.type
_entity_poly.pdbx_seq_one_letter_code
_entity_poly.pdbx_strand_id
1 'polypeptide(L)'
;MQIARAAYQPKLPLGLRGNVSIKEGEPTQSVGDQEEIKALFPNTYGMPLVEFVPSTDAKEYAPTNIGIILSGGQAPGGHNVI
;
A
#
# COMPACT_ATOMS: atom_id res chain seq x y z
N MET A 1 -20.34 7.81 -23.59
CA MET A 1 -19.79 8.33 -22.32
C MET A 1 -19.20 7.22 -21.43
N GLN A 2 -19.88 6.08 -21.19
CA GLN A 2 -19.31 4.98 -20.37
C GLN A 2 -18.17 4.21 -21.05
N ILE A 3 -18.29 3.91 -22.35
CA ILE A 3 -17.28 3.14 -23.10
C ILE A 3 -15.90 3.82 -23.08
N ALA A 4 -15.85 5.14 -23.27
CA ALA A 4 -14.61 5.91 -23.23
C ALA A 4 -13.97 5.95 -21.82
N ARG A 5 -14.77 5.84 -20.75
CA ARG A 5 -14.26 5.77 -19.37
C ARG A 5 -13.68 4.40 -19.04
N ALA A 6 -14.26 3.32 -19.56
CA ALA A 6 -13.74 1.97 -19.37
C ALA A 6 -12.41 1.74 -20.10
N ALA A 7 -12.19 2.44 -21.22
CA ALA A 7 -10.93 2.38 -21.97
C ALA A 7 -9.77 3.18 -21.32
N TYR A 8 -10.04 3.95 -20.26
CA TYR A 8 -9.01 4.74 -19.58
C TYR A 8 -8.06 3.82 -18.81
N GLN A 9 -6.77 3.94 -19.10
CA GLN A 9 -5.72 3.28 -18.33
C GLN A 9 -5.23 4.23 -17.21
N PRO A 10 -5.38 3.86 -15.93
CA PRO A 10 -4.83 4.64 -14.83
C PRO A 10 -3.32 4.81 -14.96
N LYS A 11 -2.84 6.02 -14.65
CA LYS A 11 -1.40 6.30 -14.65
C LYS A 11 -0.77 5.62 -13.44
N LEU A 12 0.02 4.57 -13.69
CA LEU A 12 0.78 3.88 -12.65
C LEU A 12 2.05 4.67 -12.28
N PRO A 13 2.38 4.85 -10.99
CA PRO A 13 3.64 5.42 -10.54
C PRO A 13 4.81 4.49 -10.89
N LEU A 14 6.03 5.05 -10.97
CA LEU A 14 7.23 4.28 -11.33
C LEU A 14 7.53 3.15 -10.36
N GLY A 15 7.27 3.34 -9.06
CA GLY A 15 7.46 2.31 -8.03
C GLY A 15 6.50 1.12 -8.09
N LEU A 16 5.54 1.12 -9.02
CA LEU A 16 4.67 -0.02 -9.30
C LEU A 16 4.88 -0.59 -10.72
N ARG A 17 5.93 -0.13 -11.42
CA ARG A 17 6.28 -0.59 -12.77
C ARG A 17 7.53 -1.46 -12.70
N GLY A 18 7.40 -2.72 -13.11
CA GLY A 18 8.51 -3.66 -13.12
C GLY A 18 8.88 -4.16 -11.72
N ASN A 19 10.10 -4.68 -11.60
CA ASN A 19 10.59 -5.24 -10.35
C ASN A 19 11.05 -4.13 -9.40
N VAL A 20 10.68 -4.25 -8.13
CA VAL A 20 11.07 -3.31 -7.07
C VAL A 20 11.62 -4.05 -5.86
N SER A 21 12.55 -3.40 -5.17
CA SER A 21 12.98 -3.81 -3.84
C SER A 21 12.47 -2.82 -2.79
N ILE A 22 12.46 -3.28 -1.53
CA ILE A 22 12.02 -2.51 -0.38
C ILE A 22 13.24 -1.83 0.23
N LYS A 23 13.16 -0.53 0.41
CA LYS A 23 14.08 0.26 1.23
C LYS A 23 13.34 0.74 2.47
N GLU A 24 13.80 0.28 3.62
CA GLU A 24 13.30 0.74 4.91
C GLU A 24 13.94 2.09 5.26
N GLY A 25 13.11 3.03 5.70
CA GLY A 25 13.49 4.35 6.18
C GLY A 25 13.39 4.44 7.70
N GLU A 26 13.16 5.66 8.20
CA GLU A 26 13.12 5.91 9.64
C GLU A 26 11.91 5.25 10.32
N PRO A 27 12.07 4.78 11.58
CA PRO A 27 10.97 4.34 12.43
C PRO A 27 9.92 5.43 12.62
N THR A 28 8.65 5.03 12.61
CA THR A 28 7.54 5.96 12.82
C THR A 28 7.25 6.21 14.30
N GLN A 29 6.53 7.28 14.62
CA GLN A 29 6.02 7.54 15.96
C GLN A 29 4.58 8.04 15.87
N SER A 30 3.82 7.80 16.94
CA SER A 30 2.48 8.39 17.06
C SER A 30 2.58 9.90 17.27
N VAL A 31 1.56 10.63 16.80
CA VAL A 31 1.49 12.10 16.93
C VAL A 31 1.31 12.52 18.40
N GLY A 32 0.68 11.67 19.23
CA GLY A 32 0.51 11.86 20.67
C GLY A 32 0.52 10.52 21.41
N ASP A 33 0.43 10.55 22.75
CA ASP A 33 0.22 9.40 23.63
C ASP A 33 1.18 8.22 23.38
N GLN A 34 2.46 8.53 23.16
CA GLN A 34 3.46 7.59 22.68
C GLN A 34 3.62 6.36 23.57
N GLU A 35 3.63 6.54 24.89
CA GLU A 35 3.79 5.45 25.85
C GLU A 35 2.57 4.50 25.86
N GLU A 36 1.36 5.06 25.86
CA GLU A 36 0.11 4.28 25.86
C GLU A 36 -0.08 3.53 24.54
N ILE A 37 0.11 4.23 23.41
CA ILE A 37 -0.02 3.61 22.08
C ILE A 37 1.05 2.53 21.89
N LYS A 38 2.27 2.74 22.37
CA LYS A 38 3.32 1.71 22.32
C LYS A 38 2.96 0.49 23.17
N ALA A 39 2.32 0.68 24.32
CA ALA A 39 1.85 -0.43 25.15
C ALA A 39 0.70 -1.21 24.48
N LEU A 40 -0.20 -0.53 23.77
CA LEU A 40 -1.32 -1.14 23.05
C LEU A 40 -0.88 -1.92 21.81
N PHE A 41 0.19 -1.48 21.15
CA PHE A 41 0.65 -2.04 19.87
C PHE A 41 2.10 -2.55 19.92
N PRO A 42 2.42 -3.54 20.77
CA PRO A 42 3.80 -3.97 21.01
C PRO A 42 4.51 -4.54 19.77
N ASN A 43 3.76 -5.08 18.82
CA ASN A 43 4.30 -5.74 17.63
C ASN A 43 4.35 -4.84 16.38
N THR A 44 3.70 -3.68 16.42
CA THR A 44 3.51 -2.83 15.22
C THR A 44 3.85 -1.37 15.45
N TYR A 45 4.06 -0.93 16.69
CA TYR A 45 4.48 0.43 16.98
C TYR A 45 5.88 0.71 16.44
N GLY A 46 6.02 1.79 15.68
CA GLY A 46 7.30 2.26 15.17
C GLY A 46 7.87 1.47 13.99
N MET A 47 7.03 0.73 13.27
CA MET A 47 7.43 0.15 11.98
C MET A 47 7.98 1.25 11.04
N PRO A 48 9.03 0.94 10.26
CA PRO A 48 9.70 1.92 9.43
C PRO A 48 8.84 2.33 8.24
N LEU A 49 9.11 3.52 7.70
CA LEU A 49 8.60 3.89 6.38
C LEU A 49 9.21 2.97 5.31
N VAL A 50 8.40 2.56 4.34
CA VAL A 50 8.84 1.70 3.24
C VAL A 50 8.77 2.47 1.93
N GLU A 51 9.89 2.48 1.21
CA GLU A 51 10.01 3.03 -0.14
C GLU A 51 10.28 1.89 -1.14
N PHE A 52 9.56 1.90 -2.26
CA PHE A 52 9.85 1.01 -3.39
C PHE A 52 10.91 1.64 -4.30
N VAL A 53 12.04 0.97 -4.44
CA VAL A 53 13.12 1.38 -5.35
C VAL A 53 13.24 0.38 -6.51
N PRO A 54 13.62 0.82 -7.72
CA PRO A 54 13.80 -0.09 -8.86
C PRO A 54 14.81 -1.19 -8.54
N SER A 55 14.51 -2.43 -8.93
CA SER A 55 15.41 -3.57 -8.79
C SER A 55 15.47 -4.39 -10.09
N THR A 56 16.59 -5.07 -10.31
CA THR A 56 16.71 -6.08 -11.36
C THR A 56 16.24 -7.46 -10.90
N ASP A 57 16.07 -7.65 -9.60
CA ASP A 57 15.73 -8.95 -9.02
C ASP A 57 14.26 -9.27 -9.24
N ALA A 58 14.00 -10.31 -10.03
CA ALA A 58 12.66 -10.86 -10.19
C ALA A 58 12.39 -11.86 -9.06
N LYS A 59 11.34 -11.61 -8.28
CA LYS A 59 10.83 -12.57 -7.29
C LYS A 59 9.54 -13.17 -7.80
N GLU A 60 9.48 -14.49 -7.81
CA GLU A 60 8.24 -15.21 -8.07
C GLU A 60 7.50 -15.45 -6.75
N TYR A 61 6.20 -15.18 -6.76
CA TYR A 61 5.32 -15.39 -5.61
C TYR A 61 4.27 -16.43 -5.99
N ALA A 62 3.97 -17.33 -5.05
CA ALA A 62 2.88 -18.29 -5.25
C ALA A 62 1.52 -17.56 -5.33
N PRO A 63 0.53 -18.14 -6.04
CA PRO A 63 -0.83 -17.62 -6.04
C PRO A 63 -1.34 -17.42 -4.61
N THR A 64 -1.93 -16.26 -4.35
CA THR A 64 -2.40 -15.87 -3.02
C THR A 64 -3.88 -15.53 -3.07
N ASN A 65 -4.64 -16.00 -2.09
CA ASN A 65 -6.03 -15.61 -1.90
C ASN A 65 -6.09 -14.29 -1.13
N ILE A 66 -6.78 -13.29 -1.68
CA ILE A 66 -6.88 -11.94 -1.10
C ILE A 66 -8.35 -11.63 -0.79
N GLY A 67 -8.62 -11.24 0.46
CA GLY A 67 -9.92 -10.72 0.87
C GLY A 67 -9.93 -9.19 0.82
N ILE A 68 -10.96 -8.60 0.21
CA ILE A 68 -11.12 -7.14 0.10
C ILE A 68 -12.40 -6.73 0.83
N ILE A 69 -12.32 -5.70 1.67
CA ILE A 69 -13.47 -5.12 2.39
C ILE A 69 -13.56 -3.63 2.05
N LEU A 70 -14.74 -3.17 1.64
CA LEU A 70 -15.07 -1.75 1.51
C LEU A 70 -15.82 -1.31 2.77
N SER A 71 -15.27 -0.36 3.53
CA SER A 71 -15.87 0.12 4.79
C SER A 71 -16.30 1.58 4.70
N GLY A 72 -17.41 1.94 5.36
CA GLY A 72 -17.92 3.31 5.39
C GLY A 72 -18.89 3.64 4.26
N GLY A 73 -19.06 4.94 3.99
CA GLY A 73 -19.93 5.44 2.91
C GLY A 73 -19.29 5.28 1.51
N GLN A 74 -20.11 5.39 0.46
CA GLN A 74 -19.60 5.30 -0.92
C GLN A 74 -18.71 6.50 -1.26
N ALA A 75 -17.53 6.22 -1.82
CA ALA A 75 -16.61 7.20 -2.37
C ALA A 75 -16.33 6.91 -3.86
N PRO A 76 -16.35 7.93 -4.75
CA PRO A 76 -15.96 7.74 -6.14
C PRO A 76 -14.54 7.20 -6.25
N GLY A 77 -14.36 6.11 -7.02
CA GLY A 77 -13.05 5.48 -7.23
C GLY A 77 -12.80 4.21 -6.41
N GLY A 78 -13.71 3.81 -5.50
CA GLY A 78 -13.57 2.55 -4.77
C GLY A 78 -13.42 1.32 -5.66
N HIS A 79 -14.11 1.30 -6.82
CA HIS A 79 -13.95 0.24 -7.82
C HIS A 79 -12.63 0.29 -8.60
N ASN A 80 -11.89 1.40 -8.58
CA ASN A 80 -10.56 1.48 -9.21
C ASN A 80 -9.46 0.91 -8.30
N VAL A 81 -9.75 0.69 -7.02
CA VAL A 81 -8.86 0.03 -6.07
C VAL A 81 -8.94 -1.49 -6.19
N ILE A 82 -10.10 -2.01 -6.64
CA ILE A 82 -10.34 -3.43 -6.97
C ILE A 82 -9.80 -3.72 -8.37
#